data_AF-A0A370EUB4-F1
#
_entry.id   AF-A0A370EUB4-F1
#
_cell.length_a   1.000
_cell.length_b   1.000
_cell.length_c   1.000
_cell.angle_alpha   90.00
_cell.angle_beta   90.00
_cell.angle_gamma   90.00
#
_symmetry.space_group_name_H-M   'P 1'
#
loop_
_entity.id
_entity.type
_entity.pdbx_description
1 polymer ?
#
loop_
_entity_poly.entity_id
_entity_poly.type
_entity_poly.pdbx_seq_one_letter_code
_entity_poly.pdbx_strand_id
1 'polypeptide(L)'
;MKRFIHILLLAFIMVPNFIQAQENAGAPTKIWSYPVIYKYDEEVTWFFDLSATTFAETEDLYLWIWSPSEPDAGNWENSSDFAKLHYEGNKVWSFKLTPTVYFSKSAEDIAASAGFWFRLKDKTGTKQSDVSNVAYTPFADFATSNELIRAYPPAPTLTGGLSILFNANLQPGFEDATSVHFHSGLNNWDLKVEYQAWLPEIVEKTQLKNLGGGIYKMDLIPSVYYNAPDGYVMENLVFLMVKDDWAGTTPDQVINAAEYIPPPPPKFMFFPTQISKRDFLGIIRTNNESNVNKLIYTITASDVVITGEFSGGVSEIKGFVDLVTKLQNVNVTEIHVNVVDNNGRVITDTNILLKPLD
;
A
#
# COMPACT_ATOMS: atom_id res chain seq x y z
N MET A 1 -4.56 26.55 -75.55
CA MET A 1 -5.07 26.79 -74.18
C MET A 1 -5.67 25.53 -73.51
N LYS A 2 -6.65 24.84 -74.11
CA LYS A 2 -7.29 23.68 -73.46
C LYS A 2 -6.30 22.57 -73.04
N ARG A 3 -5.33 22.19 -73.88
CA ARG A 3 -4.32 21.16 -73.55
C ARG A 3 -3.37 21.51 -72.38
N PHE A 4 -3.04 22.80 -72.21
CA PHE A 4 -2.21 23.25 -71.08
C PHE A 4 -2.97 23.22 -69.75
N ILE A 5 -4.28 23.52 -69.77
CA ILE A 5 -5.14 23.45 -68.58
C ILE A 5 -5.30 22.00 -68.11
N HIS A 6 -5.36 21.03 -69.03
CA HIS A 6 -5.49 19.61 -68.67
C HIS A 6 -4.20 19.04 -68.07
N ILE A 7 -3.03 19.51 -68.50
CA ILE A 7 -1.73 19.12 -67.92
C ILE A 7 -1.54 19.73 -66.52
N LEU A 8 -1.97 20.98 -66.32
CA LEU A 8 -1.96 21.63 -65.00
C LEU A 8 -2.94 20.98 -64.01
N LEU A 9 -4.13 20.55 -64.46
CA LEU A 9 -5.06 19.78 -63.63
C LEU A 9 -4.52 18.39 -63.27
N LEU A 10 -3.86 17.70 -64.21
CA LEU A 10 -3.26 16.39 -63.94
C LEU A 10 -2.07 16.49 -62.97
N ALA A 11 -1.28 17.56 -63.08
CA ALA A 11 -0.16 17.84 -62.17
C ALA A 11 -0.64 18.18 -60.74
N PHE A 12 -1.81 18.81 -60.58
CA PHE A 12 -2.41 19.07 -59.27
C PHE A 12 -3.03 17.81 -58.62
N ILE A 13 -3.48 16.83 -59.42
CA ILE A 13 -3.99 15.53 -58.92
C ILE A 13 -2.84 14.58 -58.53
N MET A 14 -1.62 14.84 -59.02
CA MET A 14 -0.40 14.05 -58.75
C MET A 14 0.47 14.65 -57.64
N VAL A 15 0.03 15.73 -56.98
CA VAL A 15 0.62 16.14 -55.70
C VAL A 15 0.31 15.00 -54.72
N PRO A 16 1.32 14.33 -54.14
CA PRO A 16 1.05 13.33 -53.13
C PRO A 16 0.25 14.02 -52.03
N ASN A 17 -0.97 13.54 -51.77
CA ASN A 17 -1.56 13.74 -50.46
C ASN A 17 -0.62 13.03 -49.50
N PHE A 18 0.39 13.74 -48.99
CA PHE A 18 1.17 13.33 -47.84
C PHE A 18 0.20 13.35 -46.66
N ILE A 19 -0.62 12.30 -46.56
CA ILE A 19 -1.21 11.89 -45.30
C ILE A 19 0.01 11.50 -44.47
N GLN A 20 0.53 12.43 -43.68
CA GLN A 20 1.47 12.08 -42.61
C GLN A 20 0.72 11.15 -41.70
N ALA A 21 1.01 9.86 -41.82
CA ALA A 21 0.55 8.88 -40.85
C ALA A 21 1.06 9.32 -39.47
N GLN A 22 0.16 9.37 -38.50
CA GLN A 22 0.53 9.68 -37.12
C GLN A 22 1.48 8.59 -36.62
N GLU A 23 2.63 8.98 -36.09
CA GLU A 23 3.54 8.07 -35.40
C GLU A 23 2.88 7.64 -34.08
N ASN A 24 2.76 6.33 -33.87
CA ASN A 24 2.35 5.79 -32.59
C ASN A 24 3.60 5.55 -31.73
N ALA A 25 3.66 6.24 -30.59
CA ALA A 25 4.76 6.15 -29.64
C ALA A 25 4.61 5.01 -28.62
N GLY A 26 3.44 4.35 -28.57
CA GLY A 26 3.08 3.31 -27.61
C GLY A 26 2.33 3.86 -26.38
N ALA A 27 1.89 2.96 -25.50
CA ALA A 27 1.19 3.30 -24.27
C ALA A 27 2.17 3.72 -23.15
N PRO A 28 1.76 4.63 -22.24
CA PRO A 28 2.48 4.84 -20.98
C PRO A 28 2.63 3.52 -20.21
N THR A 29 3.82 3.25 -19.69
CA THR A 29 4.13 2.06 -18.88
C THR A 29 3.31 2.04 -17.59
N LYS A 30 3.20 3.21 -16.95
CA LYS A 30 2.50 3.38 -15.68
C LYS A 30 1.92 4.79 -15.60
N ILE A 31 0.73 4.88 -15.02
CA ILE A 31 0.05 6.13 -14.70
C ILE A 31 -0.29 6.11 -13.22
N TRP A 32 0.03 7.19 -12.50
CA TRP A 32 -0.32 7.34 -11.09
C TRP A 32 -0.59 8.79 -10.76
N SER A 33 -1.10 9.04 -9.55
CA SER A 33 -1.35 10.39 -9.06
C SER A 33 -0.78 10.60 -7.67
N TYR A 34 -0.52 11.86 -7.36
CA TYR A 34 -0.33 12.32 -5.99
C TYR A 34 -1.18 13.58 -5.76
N PRO A 35 -2.07 13.60 -4.74
CA PRO A 35 -2.47 12.49 -3.87
C PRO A 35 -2.96 11.24 -4.61
N VAL A 36 -2.90 10.06 -3.95
CA VAL A 36 -3.35 8.79 -4.56
C VAL A 36 -4.87 8.77 -4.69
N ILE A 37 -5.56 9.36 -3.70
CA ILE A 37 -7.00 9.62 -3.74
C ILE A 37 -7.27 11.10 -3.50
N TYR A 38 -8.23 11.63 -4.22
CA TYR A 38 -8.59 13.04 -4.19
C TYR A 38 -10.04 13.20 -4.63
N LYS A 39 -10.75 14.16 -4.05
CA LYS A 39 -11.99 14.68 -4.59
C LYS A 39 -11.67 15.49 -5.85
N TYR A 40 -12.63 15.57 -6.77
CA TYR A 40 -12.40 16.23 -8.06
C TYR A 40 -12.26 17.75 -7.97
N ASP A 41 -12.58 18.36 -6.83
CA ASP A 41 -12.33 19.76 -6.49
C ASP A 41 -11.00 20.00 -5.76
N GLU A 42 -10.21 18.94 -5.53
CA GLU A 42 -8.86 19.03 -5.00
C GLU A 42 -7.82 19.11 -6.12
N GLU A 43 -6.70 19.75 -5.83
CA GLU A 43 -5.52 19.72 -6.69
C GLU A 43 -4.88 18.33 -6.66
N VAL A 44 -4.49 17.83 -7.83
CA VAL A 44 -3.81 16.56 -8.02
C VAL A 44 -2.71 16.73 -9.07
N THR A 45 -1.65 15.95 -8.94
CA THR A 45 -0.66 15.78 -10.00
C THR A 45 -0.76 14.37 -10.56
N TRP A 46 -0.97 14.24 -11.86
CA TRP A 46 -0.87 12.98 -12.59
C TRP A 46 0.53 12.80 -13.14
N PHE A 47 1.03 11.59 -13.09
CA PHE A 47 2.35 11.21 -13.57
C PHE A 47 2.23 10.11 -14.61
N PHE A 48 3.07 10.19 -15.63
CA PHE A 48 3.10 9.30 -16.77
C PHE A 48 4.53 8.80 -16.96
N ASP A 49 4.76 7.51 -16.72
CA ASP A 49 6.00 6.84 -17.07
C ASP A 49 5.94 6.43 -18.54
N LEU A 50 6.79 7.07 -19.34
CA LEU A 50 6.89 6.87 -20.79
C LEU A 50 8.17 6.12 -21.17
N SER A 51 8.79 5.39 -20.22
CA SER A 51 10.01 4.60 -20.43
C SER A 51 9.91 3.60 -21.59
N ALA A 52 8.74 3.00 -21.81
CA ALA A 52 8.49 2.04 -22.88
C ALA A 52 8.07 2.70 -24.22
N THR A 53 7.97 4.03 -24.27
CA THR A 53 7.52 4.76 -25.47
C THR A 53 8.67 5.28 -26.32
N THR A 54 8.37 5.65 -27.57
CA THR A 54 9.34 6.29 -28.48
C THR A 54 9.52 7.79 -28.24
N PHE A 55 8.80 8.43 -27.31
CA PHE A 55 9.01 9.85 -26.99
C PHE A 55 10.42 10.09 -26.46
N ALA A 56 11.12 11.07 -27.01
CA ALA A 56 12.42 11.49 -26.50
C ALA A 56 12.26 12.39 -25.26
N GLU A 57 13.25 12.37 -24.38
CA GLU A 57 13.27 13.18 -23.15
C GLU A 57 13.32 14.69 -23.40
N THR A 58 13.74 15.09 -24.60
CA THR A 58 13.81 16.48 -25.05
C THR A 58 12.51 16.97 -25.70
N GLU A 59 11.51 16.09 -25.87
CA GLU A 59 10.25 16.45 -26.51
C GLU A 59 9.31 17.15 -25.53
N ASP A 60 8.68 18.23 -26.00
CA ASP A 60 7.55 18.84 -25.32
C ASP A 60 6.30 18.01 -25.58
N LEU A 61 5.70 17.49 -24.51
CA LEU A 61 4.50 16.66 -24.58
C LEU A 61 3.27 17.41 -24.05
N TYR A 62 2.11 17.08 -24.62
CA TYR A 62 0.83 17.72 -24.34
C TYR A 62 -0.26 16.69 -24.06
N LEU A 63 -1.15 17.00 -23.12
CA LEU A 63 -2.28 16.16 -22.73
C LEU A 63 -3.48 16.50 -23.62
N TRP A 64 -3.81 15.59 -24.54
CA TRP A 64 -5.07 15.67 -25.26
C TRP A 64 -6.09 14.73 -24.63
N ILE A 65 -7.04 15.31 -23.90
CA ILE A 65 -8.04 14.61 -23.11
C ILE A 65 -9.43 15.04 -23.55
N TRP A 66 -10.33 14.08 -23.77
CA TRP A 66 -11.68 14.32 -24.32
C TRP A 66 -12.81 13.93 -23.39
N SER A 67 -12.49 13.38 -22.22
CA SER A 67 -13.45 13.03 -21.18
C SER A 67 -12.84 13.39 -19.83
N PRO A 68 -13.57 14.04 -18.90
CA PRO A 68 -15.00 14.39 -18.91
C PRO A 68 -15.46 15.50 -19.88
N SER A 69 -14.51 16.27 -20.42
CA SER A 69 -14.70 17.26 -21.49
C SER A 69 -13.40 17.37 -22.28
N GLU A 70 -13.36 18.21 -23.33
CA GLU A 70 -12.14 18.54 -24.08
C GLU A 70 -11.72 19.99 -23.77
N PRO A 71 -10.84 20.23 -22.78
CA PRO A 71 -10.48 21.60 -22.37
C PRO A 71 -9.62 22.36 -23.38
N ASP A 72 -8.83 21.63 -24.18
CA ASP A 72 -7.99 22.20 -25.26
C ASP A 72 -8.64 22.01 -26.65
N ALA A 73 -9.97 22.12 -26.73
CA ALA A 73 -10.72 21.83 -27.94
C ALA A 73 -10.26 22.67 -29.15
N GLY A 74 -10.08 21.99 -30.28
CA GLY A 74 -9.65 22.62 -31.54
C GLY A 74 -8.15 22.82 -31.71
N ASN A 75 -7.33 22.37 -30.74
CA ASN A 75 -5.87 22.51 -30.76
C ASN A 75 -5.14 21.18 -31.06
N TRP A 76 -5.74 20.32 -31.89
CA TRP A 76 -5.14 19.03 -32.26
C TRP A 76 -3.80 19.20 -32.99
N GLU A 77 -3.76 19.99 -34.05
CA GLU A 77 -2.56 20.22 -34.87
C GLU A 77 -1.58 21.25 -34.24
N ASN A 78 -1.97 21.89 -33.14
CA ASN A 78 -1.16 22.89 -32.46
C ASN A 78 -1.61 23.05 -31.00
N SER A 79 -1.14 22.16 -30.12
CA SER A 79 -1.51 22.19 -28.71
C SER A 79 -1.12 23.49 -28.04
N SER A 80 -1.99 23.96 -27.14
CA SER A 80 -1.72 25.14 -26.33
C SER A 80 -0.82 24.79 -25.15
N ASP A 81 -0.07 25.77 -24.62
CA ASP A 81 0.77 25.58 -23.43
C ASP A 81 -0.05 25.22 -22.18
N PHE A 82 -1.37 25.46 -22.21
CA PHE A 82 -2.30 25.04 -21.16
C PHE A 82 -2.38 23.51 -21.00
N ALA A 83 -2.12 22.75 -22.06
CA ALA A 83 -2.10 21.28 -22.02
C ALA A 83 -0.69 20.70 -21.86
N LYS A 84 0.35 21.54 -21.71
CA LYS A 84 1.74 21.09 -21.68
C LYS A 84 2.07 20.34 -20.39
N LEU A 85 2.75 19.20 -20.53
CA LEU A 85 3.26 18.42 -19.41
C LEU A 85 4.60 18.96 -18.90
N HIS A 86 4.88 18.73 -17.64
CA HIS A 86 6.18 19.00 -17.02
C HIS A 86 7.08 17.75 -17.07
N TYR A 87 8.36 17.90 -17.40
CA TYR A 87 9.31 16.79 -17.42
C TYR A 87 9.95 16.61 -16.03
N GLU A 88 9.79 15.43 -15.43
CA GLU A 88 10.29 15.09 -14.09
C GLU A 88 11.66 14.37 -14.13
N GLY A 89 12.17 14.05 -15.33
CA GLY A 89 13.36 13.21 -15.50
C GLY A 89 13.01 11.73 -15.68
N ASN A 90 14.00 10.92 -16.12
CA ASN A 90 13.87 9.46 -16.28
C ASN A 90 12.66 9.02 -17.12
N LYS A 91 12.34 9.76 -18.20
CA LYS A 91 11.15 9.55 -19.02
C LYS A 91 9.81 9.61 -18.24
N VAL A 92 9.75 10.38 -17.16
CA VAL A 92 8.50 10.67 -16.44
C VAL A 92 8.07 12.09 -16.74
N TRP A 93 6.78 12.26 -17.06
CA TRP A 93 6.14 13.57 -17.19
C TRP A 93 4.99 13.69 -16.21
N SER A 94 4.68 14.91 -15.79
CA SER A 94 3.59 15.21 -14.89
C SER A 94 2.62 16.27 -15.45
N PHE A 95 1.38 16.22 -14.97
CA PHE A 95 0.35 17.21 -15.26
C PHE A 95 -0.41 17.53 -13.98
N LYS A 96 -0.30 18.79 -13.55
CA LYS A 96 -0.89 19.29 -12.31
C LYS A 96 -2.19 20.02 -12.62
N LEU A 97 -3.29 19.63 -11.98
CA LEU A 97 -4.62 20.19 -12.22
C LEU A 97 -5.54 20.09 -11.00
N THR A 98 -6.58 20.91 -11.00
CA THR A 98 -7.81 20.66 -10.23
C THR A 98 -8.89 20.22 -11.23
N PRO A 99 -9.41 18.99 -11.18
CA PRO A 99 -10.29 18.45 -12.22
C PRO A 99 -11.52 19.33 -12.50
N THR A 100 -12.23 19.81 -11.47
CA THR A 100 -13.41 20.68 -11.67
C THR A 100 -13.07 21.97 -12.43
N VAL A 101 -11.90 22.55 -12.16
CA VAL A 101 -11.41 23.75 -12.84
C VAL A 101 -10.99 23.43 -14.27
N TYR A 102 -10.15 22.40 -14.44
CA TYR A 102 -9.58 22.03 -15.73
C TYR A 102 -10.65 21.60 -16.75
N PHE A 103 -11.62 20.79 -16.33
CA PHE A 103 -12.71 20.33 -17.19
C PHE A 103 -13.90 21.31 -17.26
N SER A 104 -13.93 22.33 -16.39
CA SER A 104 -15.09 23.20 -16.21
C SER A 104 -16.38 22.40 -15.98
N LYS A 105 -16.29 21.42 -15.07
CA LYS A 105 -17.36 20.48 -14.70
C LYS A 105 -17.52 20.41 -13.19
N SER A 106 -18.72 20.07 -12.73
CA SER A 106 -18.94 19.75 -11.31
C SER A 106 -18.25 18.44 -10.94
N ALA A 107 -18.02 18.19 -9.65
CA ALA A 107 -17.47 16.93 -9.19
C ALA A 107 -18.40 15.75 -9.54
N GLU A 108 -19.72 15.98 -9.49
CA GLU A 108 -20.74 15.00 -9.84
C GLU A 108 -20.71 14.65 -11.34
N ASP A 109 -20.55 15.66 -12.21
CA ASP A 109 -20.45 15.44 -13.66
C ASP A 109 -19.18 14.66 -14.01
N ILE A 110 -18.06 14.96 -13.34
CA ILE A 110 -16.80 14.22 -13.51
C ILE A 110 -17.00 12.77 -13.06
N ALA A 111 -17.57 12.55 -11.88
CA ALA A 111 -17.85 11.22 -11.32
C ALA A 111 -18.76 10.37 -12.22
N ALA A 112 -19.73 11.01 -12.89
CA ALA A 112 -20.68 10.35 -13.77
C ALA A 112 -20.14 10.10 -15.20
N SER A 113 -18.96 10.64 -15.53
CA SER A 113 -18.37 10.50 -16.87
C SER A 113 -17.66 9.16 -17.06
N ALA A 114 -17.31 8.83 -18.30
CA ALA A 114 -16.75 7.52 -18.67
C ALA A 114 -15.30 7.27 -18.19
N GLY A 115 -14.66 8.22 -17.51
CA GLY A 115 -13.25 8.19 -17.15
C GLY A 115 -12.49 9.41 -17.67
N PHE A 116 -11.25 9.58 -17.23
CA PHE A 116 -10.31 10.54 -17.81
C PHE A 116 -9.61 9.92 -19.03
N TRP A 117 -10.23 9.98 -20.22
CA TRP A 117 -9.69 9.34 -21.43
C TRP A 117 -8.85 10.31 -22.27
N PHE A 118 -7.60 9.93 -22.55
CA PHE A 118 -6.64 10.83 -23.16
C PHE A 118 -5.62 10.13 -24.09
N ARG A 119 -4.85 10.96 -24.79
CA ARG A 119 -3.54 10.63 -25.38
C ARG A 119 -2.53 11.69 -24.95
N LEU A 120 -1.28 11.29 -24.87
CA LEU A 120 -0.15 12.22 -24.85
C LEU A 120 0.34 12.41 -26.27
N LYS A 121 0.68 13.63 -26.65
CA LYS A 121 1.13 13.92 -28.01
C LYS A 121 2.20 14.99 -28.04
N ASP A 122 2.92 15.05 -29.15
CA ASP A 122 3.75 16.19 -29.46
C ASP A 122 2.88 17.43 -29.77
N LYS A 123 3.51 18.59 -29.87
CA LYS A 123 2.81 19.86 -30.14
C LYS A 123 1.90 19.79 -31.37
N THR A 124 2.33 19.08 -32.41
CA THR A 124 1.64 19.05 -33.71
C THR A 124 0.64 17.91 -33.87
N GLY A 125 0.58 16.97 -32.91
CA GLY A 125 -0.25 15.77 -33.02
C GLY A 125 0.20 14.80 -34.13
N THR A 126 1.44 14.95 -34.61
CA THR A 126 2.05 14.02 -35.58
C THR A 126 2.58 12.76 -34.90
N LYS A 127 2.85 12.83 -33.59
CA LYS A 127 3.26 11.70 -32.76
C LYS A 127 2.40 11.64 -31.49
N GLN A 128 1.89 10.46 -31.17
CA GLN A 128 0.95 10.27 -30.07
C GLN A 128 1.14 8.95 -29.35
N SER A 129 0.79 8.91 -28.07
CA SER A 129 0.63 7.66 -27.32
C SER A 129 -0.60 6.90 -27.78
N ASP A 130 -0.70 5.63 -27.36
CA ASP A 130 -1.99 4.92 -27.36
C ASP A 130 -3.03 5.61 -26.49
N VAL A 131 -4.31 5.28 -26.72
CA VAL A 131 -5.42 5.73 -25.87
C VAL A 131 -5.21 5.17 -24.46
N SER A 132 -5.23 6.07 -23.48
CA SER A 132 -5.02 5.74 -22.07
C SER A 132 -6.10 6.37 -21.20
N ASN A 133 -6.15 5.94 -19.94
CA ASN A 133 -7.10 6.43 -18.97
C ASN A 133 -6.43 6.67 -17.61
N VAL A 134 -6.71 7.80 -16.97
CA VAL A 134 -6.43 7.95 -15.54
C VAL A 134 -7.62 7.34 -14.81
N ALA A 135 -7.38 6.24 -14.09
CA ALA A 135 -8.43 5.55 -13.37
C ALA A 135 -9.00 6.45 -12.27
N TYR A 136 -10.31 6.38 -12.06
CA TYR A 136 -10.91 6.86 -10.83
C TYR A 136 -10.44 5.95 -9.69
N THR A 137 -9.98 6.54 -8.60
CA THR A 137 -9.81 5.81 -7.35
C THR A 137 -11.05 6.02 -6.49
N PRO A 138 -12.06 5.13 -6.55
CA PRO A 138 -13.27 5.28 -5.76
C PRO A 138 -12.94 5.14 -4.27
N PHE A 139 -13.36 6.12 -3.48
CA PHE A 139 -13.28 6.06 -2.02
C PHE A 139 -14.56 6.56 -1.33
N ALA A 140 -15.60 6.88 -2.11
CA ALA A 140 -16.87 7.40 -1.60
C ALA A 140 -17.60 6.38 -0.71
N ASP A 141 -17.38 5.09 -0.95
CA ASP A 141 -17.89 3.99 -0.13
C ASP A 141 -17.24 3.92 1.25
N PHE A 142 -16.06 4.53 1.45
CA PHE A 142 -15.34 4.46 2.72
C PHE A 142 -16.20 4.94 3.90
N ALA A 143 -16.96 6.03 3.71
CA ALA A 143 -17.83 6.59 4.74
C ALA A 143 -18.91 5.61 5.22
N THR A 144 -19.34 4.67 4.39
CA THR A 144 -20.39 3.69 4.70
C THR A 144 -19.87 2.26 4.85
N SER A 145 -18.58 2.02 4.58
CA SER A 145 -17.94 0.70 4.61
C SER A 145 -17.78 0.09 6.01
N ASN A 146 -18.05 0.86 7.07
CA ASN A 146 -17.75 0.50 8.46
C ASN A 146 -16.27 0.16 8.70
N GLU A 147 -15.37 0.68 7.85
CA GLU A 147 -13.93 0.57 8.04
C GLU A 147 -13.41 1.78 8.81
N LEU A 148 -12.65 1.52 9.88
CA LEU A 148 -12.02 2.57 10.67
C LEU A 148 -10.96 3.30 9.84
N ILE A 149 -10.11 2.55 9.13
CA ILE A 149 -8.97 3.04 8.36
C ILE A 149 -8.85 2.25 7.06
N ARG A 150 -8.52 2.93 5.96
CA ARG A 150 -8.24 2.32 4.65
C ARG A 150 -7.08 3.03 3.96
N ALA A 151 -6.14 2.26 3.43
CA ALA A 151 -4.95 2.77 2.75
C ALA A 151 -5.01 2.54 1.23
N TYR A 152 -4.44 3.49 0.48
CA TYR A 152 -4.32 3.48 -0.97
C TYR A 152 -2.88 3.81 -1.38
N PRO A 153 -2.13 2.87 -1.97
CA PRO A 153 -2.49 1.46 -2.11
C PRO A 153 -2.55 0.75 -0.74
N PRO A 154 -3.23 -0.42 -0.63
CA PRO A 154 -3.27 -1.20 0.61
C PRO A 154 -1.89 -1.70 1.07
N ALA A 155 -0.97 -1.87 0.13
CA ALA A 155 0.43 -2.20 0.39
C ALA A 155 1.32 -1.12 -0.27
N PRO A 156 1.81 -0.13 0.50
CA PRO A 156 2.62 0.96 -0.01
C PRO A 156 4.05 0.51 -0.30
N THR A 157 4.73 1.29 -1.13
CA THR A 157 6.18 1.21 -1.34
C THR A 157 6.83 2.43 -0.68
N LEU A 158 8.13 2.34 -0.38
CA LEU A 158 8.86 3.44 0.27
C LEU A 158 8.80 4.74 -0.53
N THR A 159 8.84 4.66 -1.87
CA THR A 159 8.92 5.82 -2.77
C THR A 159 7.57 6.15 -3.45
N GLY A 160 6.56 5.31 -3.29
CA GLY A 160 5.23 5.54 -3.83
C GLY A 160 4.41 6.52 -3.00
N GLY A 161 3.46 7.21 -3.65
CA GLY A 161 2.41 7.93 -2.94
C GLY A 161 1.56 6.98 -2.10
N LEU A 162 1.14 7.46 -0.93
CA LEU A 162 0.24 6.79 -0.01
C LEU A 162 -0.83 7.78 0.45
N SER A 163 -2.09 7.37 0.35
CA SER A 163 -3.22 8.05 0.98
C SER A 163 -3.86 7.13 2.02
N ILE A 164 -4.06 7.61 3.24
CA ILE A 164 -4.72 6.88 4.34
C ILE A 164 -5.99 7.63 4.72
N LEU A 165 -7.13 6.96 4.63
CA LEU A 165 -8.40 7.47 5.15
C LEU A 165 -8.63 7.01 6.58
N PHE A 166 -9.25 7.87 7.38
CA PHE A 166 -9.66 7.61 8.75
C PHE A 166 -11.12 8.05 8.96
N ASN A 167 -11.94 7.17 9.53
CA ASN A 167 -13.33 7.44 9.88
C ASN A 167 -13.46 7.68 11.38
N ALA A 168 -13.45 8.95 11.77
CA ALA A 168 -13.54 9.38 13.17
C ALA A 168 -14.86 8.96 13.83
N ASN A 169 -15.94 8.76 13.05
CA ASN A 169 -17.25 8.36 13.59
C ASN A 169 -17.24 6.93 14.17
N LEU A 170 -16.24 6.12 13.82
CA LEU A 170 -16.10 4.75 14.31
C LEU A 170 -15.11 4.64 15.47
N GLN A 171 -14.42 5.73 15.84
CA GLN A 171 -13.49 5.76 16.95
C GLN A 171 -14.10 6.51 18.14
N PRO A 172 -14.39 5.83 19.27
CA PRO A 172 -14.81 6.51 20.48
C PRO A 172 -13.81 7.58 20.92
N GLY A 173 -14.30 8.76 21.29
CA GLY A 173 -13.49 9.89 21.74
C GLY A 173 -13.11 10.88 20.62
N PHE A 174 -13.54 10.65 19.38
CA PHE A 174 -13.29 11.53 18.23
C PHE A 174 -14.50 12.36 17.77
N GLU A 175 -15.63 12.31 18.48
CA GLU A 175 -16.92 12.90 18.09
C GLU A 175 -16.89 14.42 17.85
N ASP A 176 -15.99 15.11 18.55
CA ASP A 176 -15.78 16.56 18.55
C ASP A 176 -14.35 16.96 18.19
N ALA A 177 -13.61 16.07 17.51
CA ALA A 177 -12.23 16.35 17.08
C ALA A 177 -12.15 17.65 16.27
N THR A 178 -11.39 18.62 16.77
CA THR A 178 -11.12 19.88 16.04
C THR A 178 -9.95 19.70 15.06
N SER A 179 -9.07 18.75 15.38
CA SER A 179 -7.93 18.34 14.57
C SER A 179 -7.62 16.86 14.80
N VAL A 180 -7.08 16.22 13.77
CA VAL A 180 -6.61 14.83 13.83
C VAL A 180 -5.20 14.80 13.29
N HIS A 181 -4.31 14.09 13.99
CA HIS A 181 -2.89 14.05 13.70
C HIS A 181 -2.39 12.61 13.54
N PHE A 182 -1.43 12.43 12.63
CA PHE A 182 -0.79 11.17 12.31
C PHE A 182 0.48 10.99 13.14
N HIS A 183 0.45 10.10 14.14
CA HIS A 183 1.63 9.70 14.89
C HIS A 183 2.12 8.35 14.36
N SER A 184 3.34 8.27 13.84
CA SER A 184 3.71 7.17 12.96
C SER A 184 5.22 6.86 12.89
N GLY A 185 5.55 5.65 12.45
CA GLY A 185 6.92 5.27 12.15
C GLY A 185 7.04 4.08 11.20
N LEU A 186 8.16 4.01 10.48
CA LEU A 186 8.50 2.88 9.62
C LEU A 186 9.14 1.75 10.45
N ASN A 187 8.96 0.50 10.01
CA ASN A 187 9.60 -0.71 10.54
C ASN A 187 9.51 -0.82 12.07
N ASN A 188 8.30 -0.74 12.61
CA ASN A 188 8.04 -0.73 14.05
C ASN A 188 8.75 0.42 14.79
N TRP A 189 8.57 1.66 14.29
CA TRP A 189 9.06 2.91 14.89
C TRP A 189 10.57 3.18 14.76
N ASP A 190 11.26 2.50 13.86
CA ASP A 190 12.69 2.72 13.55
C ASP A 190 12.94 4.14 13.00
N LEU A 191 12.15 4.57 12.01
CA LEU A 191 12.08 5.98 11.59
C LEU A 191 10.74 6.57 12.00
N LYS A 192 10.74 7.43 13.03
CA LYS A 192 9.53 7.96 13.64
C LYS A 192 9.27 9.43 13.31
N VAL A 193 8.00 9.75 13.09
CA VAL A 193 7.46 11.11 13.14
C VAL A 193 6.43 11.15 14.25
N GLU A 194 6.85 11.74 15.36
CA GLU A 194 6.02 11.86 16.56
C GLU A 194 5.20 13.13 16.49
N TYR A 195 3.88 13.01 16.61
CA TYR A 195 3.06 14.19 16.83
C TYR A 195 3.38 14.86 18.18
N GLN A 196 3.75 16.14 18.12
CA GLN A 196 4.09 16.99 19.25
C GLN A 196 3.27 18.28 19.16
N ALA A 197 2.18 18.36 19.94
CA ALA A 197 1.19 19.44 19.84
C ALA A 197 1.76 20.84 20.12
N TRP A 198 2.90 20.92 20.80
CA TRP A 198 3.58 22.17 21.15
C TRP A 198 4.54 22.68 20.06
N LEU A 199 4.77 21.93 18.98
CA LEU A 199 5.63 22.33 17.86
C LEU A 199 4.79 22.58 16.60
N PRO A 200 4.56 23.84 16.20
CA PRO A 200 3.69 24.18 15.06
C PRO A 200 4.05 23.48 13.76
N GLU A 201 5.34 23.33 13.47
CA GLU A 201 5.83 22.64 12.27
C GLU A 201 5.51 21.15 12.27
N ILE A 202 5.47 20.51 13.45
CA ILE A 202 5.09 19.11 13.60
C ILE A 202 3.58 18.98 13.53
N VAL A 203 2.83 19.90 14.17
CA VAL A 203 1.37 19.96 14.09
C VAL A 203 0.92 20.01 12.62
N GLU A 204 1.49 20.91 11.82
CA GLU A 204 1.18 21.03 10.39
C GLU A 204 1.57 19.75 9.62
N LYS A 205 2.76 19.21 9.85
CA LYS A 205 3.25 18.01 9.16
C LYS A 205 2.40 16.77 9.44
N THR A 206 1.87 16.62 10.65
CA THR A 206 1.09 15.43 11.03
C THR A 206 -0.40 15.61 10.84
N GLN A 207 -0.89 16.82 10.56
CA GLN A 207 -2.32 17.10 10.48
C GLN A 207 -2.97 16.38 9.29
N LEU A 208 -4.03 15.62 9.57
CA LEU A 208 -4.87 15.04 8.53
C LEU A 208 -5.78 16.11 7.94
N LYS A 209 -5.99 16.03 6.63
CA LYS A 209 -6.98 16.82 5.92
C LYS A 209 -8.39 16.37 6.30
N ASN A 210 -9.22 17.29 6.77
CA ASN A 210 -10.64 17.03 7.02
C ASN A 210 -11.40 17.03 5.68
N LEU A 211 -12.05 15.91 5.36
CA LEU A 211 -12.87 15.75 4.15
C LEU A 211 -14.36 16.00 4.40
N GLY A 212 -14.75 16.31 5.65
CA GLY A 212 -16.14 16.46 6.09
C GLY A 212 -16.77 15.14 6.55
N GLY A 213 -17.88 15.24 7.28
CA GLY A 213 -18.65 14.06 7.74
C GLY A 213 -17.87 13.12 8.67
N GLY A 214 -16.88 13.62 9.40
CA GLY A 214 -16.01 12.81 10.26
C GLY A 214 -14.97 11.97 9.52
N ILE A 215 -14.73 12.26 8.23
CA ILE A 215 -13.71 11.58 7.42
C ILE A 215 -12.46 12.45 7.30
N TYR A 216 -11.30 11.85 7.57
CA TYR A 216 -10.00 12.49 7.51
C TYR A 216 -9.07 11.74 6.56
N LYS A 217 -8.10 12.45 5.97
CA LYS A 217 -7.12 11.89 5.03
C LYS A 217 -5.70 12.34 5.35
N MET A 218 -4.77 11.39 5.35
CA MET A 218 -3.33 11.64 5.32
C MET A 218 -2.79 11.32 3.93
N ASP A 219 -2.06 12.24 3.31
CA ASP A 219 -1.33 12.01 2.07
C ASP A 219 0.17 12.13 2.33
N LEU A 220 0.97 11.14 1.93
CA LEU A 220 2.41 11.16 2.10
C LEU A 220 3.14 10.32 1.06
N ILE A 221 4.43 10.60 0.86
CA ILE A 221 5.38 9.67 0.25
C ILE A 221 6.30 9.22 1.39
N PRO A 222 6.38 7.92 1.74
CA PRO A 222 7.09 7.50 2.95
C PRO A 222 8.55 7.96 3.01
N SER A 223 9.32 7.83 1.92
CA SER A 223 10.71 8.29 1.87
C SER A 223 10.87 9.76 2.21
N VAL A 224 9.99 10.61 1.69
CA VAL A 224 10.00 12.06 1.92
C VAL A 224 9.51 12.38 3.34
N TYR A 225 8.42 11.77 3.77
CA TYR A 225 7.79 12.07 5.04
C TYR A 225 8.67 11.71 6.24
N TYR A 226 9.33 10.55 6.19
CA TYR A 226 10.24 10.06 7.24
C TYR A 226 11.69 10.48 7.02
N ASN A 227 12.01 11.17 5.91
CA ASN A 227 13.38 11.45 5.51
C ASN A 227 14.25 10.19 5.51
N ALA A 228 13.75 9.13 4.87
CA ALA A 228 14.38 7.81 4.87
C ALA A 228 15.73 7.87 4.15
N PRO A 229 16.79 7.25 4.70
CA PRO A 229 18.10 7.25 4.08
C PRO A 229 18.12 6.41 2.79
N ASP A 230 19.09 6.67 1.92
CA ASP A 230 19.31 5.88 0.71
C ASP A 230 19.51 4.40 1.06
N GLY A 231 18.82 3.52 0.34
CA GLY A 231 18.87 2.07 0.57
C GLY A 231 18.05 1.58 1.76
N TYR A 232 17.26 2.44 2.42
CA TYR A 232 16.30 2.00 3.43
C TYR A 232 15.29 1.02 2.82
N VAL A 233 15.02 -0.08 3.53
CA VAL A 233 14.03 -1.08 3.12
C VAL A 233 12.83 -0.98 4.04
N MET A 234 11.67 -0.65 3.48
CA MET A 234 10.42 -0.58 4.22
C MET A 234 9.79 -1.97 4.32
N GLU A 235 9.55 -2.44 5.54
CA GLU A 235 8.81 -3.65 5.88
C GLU A 235 7.37 -3.33 6.27
N ASN A 236 7.19 -2.32 7.14
CA ASN A 236 5.87 -1.89 7.59
C ASN A 236 5.83 -0.40 7.94
N LEU A 237 4.61 0.11 8.05
CA LEU A 237 4.25 1.42 8.60
C LEU A 237 3.36 1.16 9.81
N VAL A 238 3.82 1.59 10.99
CA VAL A 238 3.03 1.57 12.22
C VAL A 238 2.56 2.98 12.53
N PHE A 239 1.30 3.13 12.92
CA PHE A 239 0.73 4.45 13.19
C PHE A 239 -0.50 4.38 14.09
N LEU A 240 -0.83 5.54 14.66
CA LEU A 240 -2.10 5.78 15.33
C LEU A 240 -2.58 7.19 14.99
N MET A 241 -3.90 7.40 15.11
CA MET A 241 -4.52 8.71 14.98
C MET A 241 -4.61 9.35 16.35
N VAL A 242 -4.23 10.62 16.44
CA VAL A 242 -4.31 11.43 17.65
C VAL A 242 -5.34 12.53 17.46
N LYS A 243 -6.27 12.69 18.39
CA LYS A 243 -7.20 13.81 18.43
C LYS A 243 -6.57 14.98 19.19
N ASP A 244 -6.65 16.17 18.60
CA ASP A 244 -6.25 17.45 19.22
C ASP A 244 -4.88 17.35 19.91
N ASP A 245 -4.72 17.84 21.13
CA ASP A 245 -3.51 17.68 21.95
C ASP A 245 -3.58 16.38 22.77
N TRP A 246 -3.52 15.24 22.09
CA TRP A 246 -3.58 13.91 22.73
C TRP A 246 -4.84 13.65 23.57
N ALA A 247 -5.95 14.32 23.24
CA ALA A 247 -7.23 14.17 23.93
C ALA A 247 -7.91 12.82 23.65
N GLY A 248 -7.48 12.11 22.60
CA GLY A 248 -7.94 10.78 22.24
C GLY A 248 -7.00 10.12 21.24
N THR A 249 -6.97 8.79 21.21
CA THR A 249 -6.11 8.01 20.31
C THR A 249 -6.84 6.78 19.76
N THR A 250 -6.39 6.30 18.60
CA THR A 250 -6.67 4.93 18.15
C THR A 250 -5.61 3.97 18.70
N PRO A 251 -5.89 2.65 18.76
CA PRO A 251 -4.83 1.65 18.86
C PRO A 251 -3.87 1.70 17.67
N ASP A 252 -2.66 1.17 17.84
CA ASP A 252 -1.69 1.01 16.77
C ASP A 252 -2.27 0.22 15.60
N GLN A 253 -2.03 0.74 14.40
CA GLN A 253 -2.35 0.16 13.13
C GLN A 253 -1.05 -0.20 12.40
N VAL A 254 -1.09 -1.26 11.61
CA VAL A 254 0.07 -1.71 10.84
C VAL A 254 -0.34 -1.90 9.39
N ILE A 255 0.39 -1.24 8.49
CA ILE A 255 0.31 -1.48 7.05
C ILE A 255 1.63 -2.10 6.61
N ASN A 256 1.57 -3.28 6.00
CA ASN A 256 2.75 -3.94 5.46
C ASN A 256 3.12 -3.35 4.09
N ALA A 257 4.42 -3.21 3.83
CA ALA A 257 4.91 -2.75 2.54
C ALA A 257 4.65 -3.77 1.43
N ALA A 258 4.57 -3.31 0.18
CA ALA A 258 4.34 -4.17 -1.00
C ALA A 258 5.44 -5.21 -1.20
N GLU A 259 6.68 -4.88 -0.85
CA GLU A 259 7.84 -5.77 -1.00
C GLU A 259 8.04 -6.68 0.22
N TYR A 260 7.28 -6.46 1.30
CA TYR A 260 7.36 -7.28 2.50
C TYR A 260 6.60 -8.59 2.32
N ILE A 261 7.33 -9.70 2.44
CA ILE A 261 6.75 -11.03 2.48
C ILE A 261 6.62 -11.42 3.96
N PRO A 262 5.40 -11.44 4.54
CA PRO A 262 5.23 -11.78 5.94
C PRO A 262 5.71 -13.21 6.20
N PRO A 263 6.36 -13.47 7.34
CA PRO A 263 6.75 -14.83 7.69
C PRO A 263 5.50 -15.71 7.81
N PRO A 264 5.60 -17.00 7.44
CA PRO A 264 4.49 -17.95 7.60
C PRO A 264 4.03 -18.01 9.06
N PRO A 265 2.76 -18.36 9.33
CA PRO A 265 2.24 -18.39 10.69
C PRO A 265 2.97 -19.43 11.57
N PRO A 266 3.07 -19.19 12.89
CA PRO A 266 3.67 -20.12 13.81
C PRO A 266 2.98 -21.49 13.78
N LYS A 267 3.77 -22.56 13.83
CA LYS A 267 3.26 -23.95 13.89
C LYS A 267 3.83 -24.66 15.09
N PHE A 268 2.97 -25.20 15.94
CA PHE A 268 3.33 -26.01 17.09
C PHE A 268 2.98 -27.48 16.86
N MET A 269 3.85 -28.41 17.27
CA MET A 269 3.61 -29.84 17.16
C MET A 269 4.38 -30.64 18.22
N PHE A 270 3.84 -31.83 18.54
CA PHE A 270 4.53 -32.86 19.29
C PHE A 270 5.16 -33.91 18.38
N PHE A 271 6.26 -34.53 18.81
CA PHE A 271 6.90 -35.64 18.13
C PHE A 271 7.44 -36.68 19.14
N PRO A 272 7.22 -37.99 18.94
CA PRO A 272 6.36 -38.59 17.92
C PRO A 272 4.87 -38.30 18.18
N THR A 273 4.03 -38.45 17.15
CA THR A 273 2.57 -38.22 17.26
C THR A 273 1.86 -39.30 18.06
N GLN A 274 2.47 -40.47 18.18
CA GLN A 274 2.09 -41.52 19.13
C GLN A 274 3.27 -41.74 20.05
N ILE A 275 3.04 -41.62 21.35
CA ILE A 275 4.11 -41.64 22.34
C ILE A 275 3.76 -42.59 23.48
N SER A 276 4.76 -43.26 24.06
CA SER A 276 4.64 -44.06 25.26
C SER A 276 5.44 -43.43 26.41
N LYS A 277 5.31 -43.98 27.63
CA LYS A 277 6.16 -43.57 28.77
C LYS A 277 7.64 -43.92 28.59
N ARG A 278 8.01 -44.67 27.54
CA ARG A 278 9.39 -45.09 27.23
C ARG A 278 9.98 -44.33 26.04
N ASP A 279 9.38 -43.20 25.66
CA ASP A 279 9.86 -42.37 24.56
C ASP A 279 10.32 -40.99 25.04
N PHE A 280 10.98 -40.25 24.15
CA PHE A 280 11.25 -38.84 24.34
C PHE A 280 10.13 -38.01 23.72
N LEU A 281 9.55 -37.07 24.49
CA LEU A 281 8.55 -36.13 23.98
C LEU A 281 9.25 -34.93 23.37
N GLY A 282 9.28 -34.88 22.05
CA GLY A 282 9.65 -33.71 21.26
C GLY A 282 8.57 -32.64 21.31
N ILE A 283 8.96 -31.42 21.67
CA ILE A 283 8.13 -30.22 21.61
C ILE A 283 8.79 -29.29 20.59
N ILE A 284 8.09 -28.99 19.50
CA ILE A 284 8.63 -28.26 18.36
C ILE A 284 7.69 -27.12 17.98
N ARG A 285 8.25 -25.92 17.82
CA ARG A 285 7.54 -24.78 17.26
C ARG A 285 8.39 -24.09 16.19
N THR A 286 7.79 -23.83 15.04
CA THR A 286 8.44 -23.18 13.89
C THR A 286 7.74 -21.88 13.52
N ASN A 287 8.44 -21.00 12.81
CA ASN A 287 7.98 -19.66 12.39
C ASN A 287 7.49 -18.81 13.57
N ASN A 288 8.33 -18.69 14.60
CA ASN A 288 8.02 -17.94 15.80
C ASN A 288 7.98 -16.43 15.51
N GLU A 289 7.24 -15.68 16.32
CA GLU A 289 7.24 -14.22 16.27
C GLU A 289 8.61 -13.65 16.72
N SER A 290 8.98 -12.44 16.29
CA SER A 290 10.34 -11.86 16.49
C SER A 290 10.79 -11.72 17.95
N ASN A 291 9.87 -11.83 18.92
CA ASN A 291 10.16 -11.78 20.37
C ASN A 291 9.89 -13.11 21.08
N VAL A 292 9.61 -14.18 20.35
CA VAL A 292 9.38 -15.51 20.90
C VAL A 292 10.63 -16.35 20.69
N ASN A 293 11.36 -16.59 21.79
CA ASN A 293 12.63 -17.31 21.77
C ASN A 293 12.68 -18.47 22.77
N LYS A 294 11.65 -18.67 23.59
CA LYS A 294 11.53 -19.83 24.48
C LYS A 294 10.17 -20.49 24.45
N LEU A 295 10.18 -21.79 24.72
CA LEU A 295 9.02 -22.57 25.14
C LEU A 295 9.28 -23.09 26.55
N ILE A 296 8.38 -22.78 27.47
CA ILE A 296 8.43 -23.23 28.86
C ILE A 296 7.33 -24.28 29.00
N TYR A 297 7.71 -25.49 29.40
CA TYR A 297 6.77 -26.60 29.49
C TYR A 297 6.56 -27.05 30.94
N THR A 298 5.34 -27.50 31.23
CA THR A 298 4.98 -28.24 32.43
C THR A 298 4.22 -29.49 32.01
N ILE A 299 4.72 -30.66 32.42
CA ILE A 299 4.10 -31.95 32.16
C ILE A 299 3.70 -32.57 33.49
N THR A 300 2.43 -32.91 33.64
CA THR A 300 1.89 -33.57 34.83
C THR A 300 1.46 -34.99 34.48
N ALA A 301 1.95 -35.96 35.25
CA ALA A 301 1.68 -37.38 35.09
C ALA A 301 1.43 -38.00 36.47
N SER A 302 0.15 -38.11 36.87
CA SER A 302 -0.24 -38.44 38.25
C SER A 302 0.42 -37.46 39.24
N ASP A 303 1.28 -37.94 40.14
CA ASP A 303 1.95 -37.13 41.16
C ASP A 303 3.31 -36.56 40.70
N VAL A 304 3.73 -36.88 39.46
CA VAL A 304 4.99 -36.41 38.90
C VAL A 304 4.78 -35.17 38.05
N VAL A 305 5.54 -34.11 38.36
CA VAL A 305 5.59 -32.87 37.59
C VAL A 305 6.98 -32.69 36.98
N ILE A 306 7.04 -32.53 35.66
CA ILE A 306 8.27 -32.30 34.89
C ILE A 306 8.19 -30.91 34.28
N THR A 307 9.15 -30.05 34.61
CA THR A 307 9.25 -28.70 34.05
C THR A 307 10.57 -28.50 33.33
N GLY A 308 10.59 -27.53 32.42
CA GLY A 308 11.80 -27.11 31.75
C GLY A 308 11.54 -26.04 30.70
N GLU A 309 12.61 -25.63 30.03
CA GLU A 309 12.55 -24.66 28.94
C GLU A 309 13.40 -25.10 27.76
N PHE A 310 12.96 -24.74 26.56
CA PHE A 310 13.72 -24.82 25.33
C PHE A 310 13.94 -23.43 24.80
N SER A 311 15.18 -23.11 24.44
CA SER A 311 15.52 -21.87 23.76
C SER A 311 15.70 -22.11 22.27
N GLY A 312 15.38 -21.12 21.45
CA GLY A 312 15.55 -21.15 20.00
C GLY A 312 15.42 -19.75 19.42
N GLY A 313 14.96 -19.65 18.19
CA GLY A 313 14.79 -18.37 17.51
C GLY A 313 13.55 -18.32 16.64
N VAL A 314 13.52 -17.30 15.78
CA VAL A 314 12.38 -16.99 14.89
C VAL A 314 12.06 -18.15 13.94
N SER A 315 13.07 -18.92 13.51
CA SER A 315 12.87 -20.08 12.63
C SER A 315 12.30 -21.30 13.37
N GLU A 316 12.89 -21.67 14.50
CA GLU A 316 12.55 -22.88 15.25
C GLU A 316 12.93 -22.76 16.73
N ILE A 317 12.06 -23.30 17.60
CA ILE A 317 12.36 -23.70 18.98
C ILE A 317 12.03 -25.19 19.08
N LYS A 318 13.01 -25.99 19.50
CA LYS A 318 12.89 -27.45 19.53
C LYS A 318 13.60 -28.03 20.74
N GLY A 319 12.97 -29.00 21.38
CA GLY A 319 13.61 -29.80 22.40
C GLY A 319 12.87 -31.09 22.70
N PHE A 320 13.53 -31.94 23.49
CA PHE A 320 13.04 -33.26 23.84
C PHE A 320 13.02 -33.43 25.35
N VAL A 321 11.90 -33.91 25.88
CA VAL A 321 11.74 -34.28 27.28
C VAL A 321 11.92 -35.79 27.40
N ASP A 322 12.86 -36.20 28.25
CA ASP A 322 13.10 -37.60 28.56
C ASP A 322 11.99 -38.16 29.46
N LEU A 323 10.94 -38.77 28.87
CA LEU A 323 9.91 -39.43 29.67
C LEU A 323 10.40 -40.77 30.23
N VAL A 324 11.36 -41.43 29.57
CA VAL A 324 11.89 -42.74 29.97
C VAL A 324 12.39 -42.71 31.40
N THR A 325 13.28 -41.76 31.68
CA THR A 325 13.88 -41.59 33.00
C THR A 325 12.87 -41.01 33.98
N LYS A 326 12.04 -40.06 33.54
CA LYS A 326 11.14 -39.33 34.44
C LYS A 326 9.90 -40.13 34.87
N LEU A 327 9.44 -41.08 34.05
CA LEU A 327 8.23 -41.87 34.29
C LEU A 327 8.51 -43.37 34.52
N GLN A 328 9.77 -43.76 34.74
CA GLN A 328 10.20 -45.17 34.81
C GLN A 328 9.38 -46.02 35.80
N ASN A 329 8.99 -45.43 36.94
CA ASN A 329 8.24 -46.09 38.01
C ASN A 329 6.80 -45.58 38.16
N VAL A 330 6.30 -44.83 37.17
CA VAL A 330 4.95 -44.28 37.18
C VAL A 330 4.04 -45.17 36.34
N ASN A 331 2.89 -45.54 36.90
CA ASN A 331 1.84 -46.22 36.16
C ASN A 331 0.85 -45.18 35.65
N VAL A 332 0.99 -44.81 34.38
CA VAL A 332 0.24 -43.71 33.77
C VAL A 332 -0.08 -44.03 32.31
N THR A 333 -1.30 -43.70 31.90
CA THR A 333 -1.83 -43.88 30.54
C THR A 333 -2.03 -42.56 29.81
N GLU A 334 -1.82 -41.42 30.48
CA GLU A 334 -2.05 -40.08 29.96
C GLU A 334 -1.16 -39.07 30.68
N ILE A 335 -0.62 -38.11 29.94
CA ILE A 335 0.09 -36.95 30.52
C ILE A 335 -0.62 -35.66 30.15
N HIS A 336 -0.69 -34.72 31.08
CA HIS A 336 -1.12 -33.36 30.80
C HIS A 336 0.10 -32.52 30.43
N VAL A 337 0.06 -31.81 29.30
CA VAL A 337 1.16 -30.99 28.78
C VAL A 337 0.66 -29.56 28.57
N ASN A 338 1.25 -28.66 29.35
CA ASN A 338 1.08 -27.22 29.21
C ASN A 338 2.39 -26.63 28.65
N VAL A 339 2.29 -25.83 27.59
CA VAL A 339 3.43 -25.09 27.03
C VAL A 339 3.06 -23.62 26.88
N VAL A 340 3.89 -22.75 27.42
CA VAL A 340 3.79 -21.29 27.28
C VAL A 340 5.03 -20.74 26.58
N ASP A 341 4.92 -19.59 25.92
CA ASP A 341 6.09 -18.86 25.43
C ASP A 341 6.71 -17.93 26.50
N ASN A 342 7.85 -17.32 26.18
CA ASN A 342 8.54 -16.37 27.08
C ASN A 342 7.73 -15.11 27.41
N ASN A 343 6.60 -14.87 26.75
CA ASN A 343 5.69 -13.77 27.04
C ASN A 343 4.49 -14.22 27.90
N GLY A 344 4.46 -15.49 28.33
CA GLY A 344 3.40 -16.06 29.15
C GLY A 344 2.15 -16.44 28.36
N ARG A 345 2.17 -16.42 27.02
CA ARG A 345 1.04 -16.86 26.19
C ARG A 345 1.01 -18.38 26.14
N VAL A 346 -0.16 -18.96 26.40
CA VAL A 346 -0.41 -20.40 26.27
C VAL A 346 -0.35 -20.79 24.80
N ILE A 347 0.58 -21.69 24.46
CA ILE A 347 0.73 -22.27 23.13
C ILE A 347 -0.09 -23.54 23.00
N THR A 348 -0.08 -24.37 24.05
CA THR A 348 -0.96 -25.54 24.15
C THR A 348 -1.21 -25.88 25.61
N ASP A 349 -2.37 -26.44 25.88
CA ASP A 349 -2.77 -26.99 27.16
C ASP A 349 -3.64 -28.21 26.87
N THR A 350 -3.06 -29.41 26.96
CA THR A 350 -3.69 -30.62 26.42
C THR A 350 -3.27 -31.89 27.13
N ASN A 351 -4.10 -32.91 27.02
CA ASN A 351 -3.75 -34.26 27.44
C ASN A 351 -3.27 -35.10 26.27
N ILE A 352 -2.20 -35.86 26.48
CA ILE A 352 -1.64 -36.80 25.52
C ILE A 352 -1.79 -38.22 26.07
N LEU A 353 -2.56 -39.04 25.38
CA LEU A 353 -2.69 -40.47 25.70
C LEU A 353 -1.38 -41.19 25.39
N LEU A 354 -0.86 -41.91 26.38
CA LEU A 354 0.32 -42.74 26.23
C LEU A 354 -0.06 -44.12 25.69
N LYS A 355 0.64 -44.57 24.66
CA LYS A 355 0.50 -45.93 24.15
C LYS A 355 1.04 -46.94 25.17
N PRO A 356 0.27 -47.98 25.51
CA PRO A 356 0.82 -49.13 26.21
C PRO A 356 1.82 -49.81 25.28
N LEU A 357 2.97 -50.18 25.85
CA LEU A 357 3.94 -51.05 25.20
C LEU A 357 3.81 -52.39 25.90
N ASP A 358 3.45 -53.42 25.13
CA ASP A 358 3.32 -54.80 25.60
C ASP A 358 4.63 -55.34 26.20
#